data_AF-A0A524MG30-F1
#
_entry.id   AF-A0A524MG30-F1
#
_cell.length_a   1.000
_cell.length_b   1.000
_cell.length_c   1.000
_cell.angle_alpha   90.00
_cell.angle_beta   90.00
_cell.angle_gamma   90.00
#
_symmetry.space_group_name_H-M   'P 1'
#
loop_
_entity.id
_entity.type
_entity.pdbx_description
1 polymer ?
#
loop_
_entity_poly.entity_id
_entity_poly.type
_entity_poly.pdbx_seq_one_letter_code
_entity_poly.pdbx_strand_id
1 'polypeptide(L)'
;MTYSILRMIELMGDQFPLLLNSVLERIPVIVAGEDIEIVDDITECLTTLCPHRHKLVFWRDFTSESEILSVWEEEKHNYEVSRTVVCGLSGNLRLALDRITHYGGWILAIPIGAMVLGVQVSEKTLEDVTVHIQNNSGNCGILRITSPSSITFTLMNHNNSSLDVEKKIVNKILIRKRQSLERIRRLLTKSLRGTNVSEHIVNAVLKLDDESEKLTQDVFEEEINNYVHAARRAVTLLSRIRLARELGASTTLTERNLYEAIGWDGGELTDLIHFIRAEWHEDFSDCVKLGTLSGLGAWVDSMWGT
;
A
#
# COMPACT_ATOMS: atom_id res chain seq x y z
N MET A 1 21.68 -4.09 0.06
CA MET A 1 21.09 -5.45 0.06
C MET A 1 19.61 -5.22 -0.13
N THR A 2 19.05 -5.44 -1.33
CA THR A 2 17.67 -5.00 -1.58
C THR A 2 16.68 -5.81 -0.73
N TYR A 3 15.86 -5.13 0.08
CA TYR A 3 14.77 -5.80 0.79
C TYR A 3 13.68 -6.16 -0.21
N SER A 4 13.21 -7.42 -0.18
CA SER A 4 12.07 -7.88 -0.97
C SER A 4 10.78 -7.76 -0.16
N ILE A 5 9.62 -7.65 -0.83
CA ILE A 5 8.30 -7.69 -0.18
C ILE A 5 8.17 -8.93 0.69
N LEU A 6 8.67 -10.06 0.20
CA LEU A 6 8.67 -11.32 0.94
C LEU A 6 9.39 -11.17 2.29
N ARG A 7 10.60 -10.61 2.28
CA ARG A 7 11.38 -10.40 3.49
C ARG A 7 10.68 -9.44 4.46
N MET A 8 10.01 -8.40 3.97
CA MET A 8 9.23 -7.50 4.82
C MET A 8 8.06 -8.22 5.50
N ILE A 9 7.30 -9.03 4.74
CA ILE A 9 6.21 -9.85 5.31
C ILE A 9 6.74 -10.78 6.40
N GLU A 10 7.87 -11.45 6.16
CA GLU A 10 8.46 -12.39 7.11
C GLU A 10 9.01 -11.72 8.37
N LEU A 11 9.62 -10.54 8.25
CA LEU A 11 10.18 -9.81 9.39
C LEU A 11 9.11 -9.13 10.25
N MET A 12 8.06 -8.59 9.62
CA MET A 12 7.04 -7.80 10.32
C MET A 12 5.85 -8.63 10.81
N GLY A 13 5.58 -9.78 10.17
CA GLY A 13 4.45 -10.65 10.51
C GLY A 13 3.14 -9.87 10.58
N ASP A 14 2.50 -9.87 11.74
CA ASP A 14 1.19 -9.24 11.99
C ASP A 14 1.19 -7.71 11.86
N GLN A 15 2.35 -7.07 11.82
CA GLN A 15 2.47 -5.61 11.63
C GLN A 15 2.45 -5.21 10.15
N PHE A 16 2.75 -6.15 9.23
CA PHE A 16 2.80 -5.85 7.79
C PHE A 16 1.45 -5.36 7.22
N PRO A 17 0.29 -5.93 7.58
CA PRO A 17 -1.00 -5.41 7.12
C PRO A 17 -1.24 -3.94 7.47
N LEU A 18 -0.81 -3.50 8.66
CA LEU A 18 -0.95 -2.09 9.08
C LEU A 18 -0.03 -1.16 8.27
N LEU A 19 1.19 -1.60 7.96
CA LEU A 19 2.09 -0.89 7.06
C LEU A 19 1.51 -0.80 5.65
N LEU A 20 1.01 -1.91 5.12
CA LEU A 20 0.40 -1.95 3.79
C LEU A 20 -0.79 -1.00 3.70
N ASN A 21 -1.66 -1.02 4.71
CA ASN A 21 -2.79 -0.09 4.82
C ASN A 21 -2.31 1.37 4.83
N SER A 22 -1.29 1.68 5.62
CA SER A 22 -0.74 3.04 5.69
C SER A 22 -0.22 3.53 4.33
N VAL A 23 0.47 2.65 3.60
CA VAL A 23 0.94 2.98 2.24
C VAL A 23 -0.24 3.13 1.29
N LEU A 24 -1.22 2.22 1.31
CA LEU A 24 -2.42 2.28 0.45
C LEU A 24 -3.29 3.50 0.73
N GLU A 25 -3.41 3.93 1.98
CA GLU A 25 -4.16 5.14 2.35
C GLU A 25 -3.35 6.44 2.22
N ARG A 26 -2.14 6.36 1.64
CA ARG A 26 -1.23 7.50 1.47
C ARG A 26 -0.91 8.20 2.80
N ILE A 27 -0.93 7.47 3.91
CA ILE A 27 -0.44 7.98 5.19
C ILE A 27 1.09 8.12 5.06
N PRO A 28 1.67 9.26 5.45
CA PRO A 28 3.12 9.42 5.43
C PRO A 28 3.80 8.34 6.28
N VAL A 29 4.85 7.72 5.76
CA VAL A 29 5.64 6.72 6.47
C VAL A 29 7.06 7.22 6.66
N ILE A 30 7.51 7.28 7.91
CA ILE A 30 8.90 7.54 8.26
C ILE A 30 9.61 6.20 8.44
N VAL A 31 10.72 5.98 7.75
CA VAL A 31 11.62 4.85 7.93
C VAL A 31 12.84 5.33 8.71
N ALA A 32 13.03 4.83 9.92
CA ALA A 32 14.07 5.32 10.83
C ALA A 32 14.97 4.19 11.33
N GLY A 33 16.28 4.40 11.29
CA GLY A 33 17.28 3.41 11.72
C GLY A 33 18.69 3.98 11.68
N GLU A 34 19.67 3.23 12.20
CA GLU A 34 21.06 3.70 12.28
C GLU A 34 21.86 3.51 10.98
N ASP A 35 21.54 2.45 10.24
CA ASP A 35 22.22 2.11 8.99
C ASP A 35 21.55 2.80 7.80
N ILE A 36 22.23 3.82 7.23
CA ILE A 36 21.72 4.62 6.11
C ILE A 36 21.37 3.74 4.91
N GLU A 37 22.21 2.75 4.57
CA GLU A 37 21.99 1.92 3.39
C GLU A 37 20.73 1.08 3.55
N ILE A 38 20.52 0.51 4.74
CA ILE A 38 19.31 -0.26 5.04
C ILE A 38 18.08 0.65 5.08
N VAL A 39 18.18 1.83 5.69
CA VAL A 39 17.08 2.80 5.76
C VAL A 39 16.65 3.20 4.35
N ASP A 40 17.59 3.57 3.49
CA ASP A 40 17.29 3.98 2.10
C ASP A 40 16.78 2.79 1.27
N ASP A 41 17.40 1.60 1.38
CA ASP A 41 16.95 0.38 0.68
C ASP A 41 15.49 0.02 1.05
N ILE A 42 15.12 0.11 2.33
CA ILE A 42 13.75 -0.15 2.79
C ILE A 42 12.80 0.97 2.33
N THR A 43 13.23 2.24 2.42
CA THR A 43 12.43 3.39 1.95
C THR A 43 12.07 3.22 0.47
N GLU A 44 13.03 2.79 -0.37
CA GLU A 44 12.76 2.47 -1.77
C GLU A 44 11.85 1.25 -1.91
N CYS A 45 12.08 0.19 -1.14
CA CYS A 45 11.26 -1.02 -1.16
C CYS A 45 9.78 -0.73 -0.87
N LEU A 46 9.48 0.13 0.11
CA LEU A 46 8.11 0.48 0.47
C LEU A 46 7.32 1.13 -0.67
N THR A 47 7.98 1.82 -1.60
CA THR A 47 7.30 2.36 -2.79
C THR A 47 6.74 1.25 -3.69
N THR A 48 7.33 0.06 -3.67
CA THR A 48 6.88 -1.11 -4.45
C THR A 48 5.61 -1.75 -3.90
N LEU A 49 5.19 -1.37 -2.68
CA LEU A 49 3.93 -1.83 -2.09
C LEU A 49 2.68 -1.22 -2.76
N CYS A 50 2.86 -0.19 -3.59
CA CYS A 50 1.79 0.45 -4.34
C CYS A 50 2.12 0.48 -5.86
N PRO A 51 2.15 -0.69 -6.53
CA PRO A 51 2.56 -0.80 -7.94
C PRO A 51 1.68 -0.03 -8.93
N HIS A 52 0.46 0.34 -8.53
CA HIS A 52 -0.44 1.18 -9.31
C HIS A 52 -0.02 2.66 -9.35
N ARG A 53 0.92 3.06 -8.48
CA ARG A 53 1.40 4.44 -8.33
C ARG A 53 2.72 4.68 -9.03
N HIS A 54 2.91 5.91 -9.47
CA HIS A 54 4.16 6.38 -10.04
C HIS A 54 5.11 6.86 -8.92
N LYS A 55 6.29 6.24 -8.81
CA LYS A 55 7.32 6.65 -7.85
C LYS A 55 7.99 7.94 -8.32
N LEU A 56 7.99 8.95 -7.46
CA LEU A 56 8.81 10.16 -7.59
C LEU A 56 9.82 10.23 -6.46
N VAL A 57 11.08 10.51 -6.77
CA VAL A 57 12.17 10.68 -5.80
C VAL A 57 12.47 12.15 -5.62
N PHE A 58 12.33 12.63 -4.38
CA PHE A 58 12.63 14.01 -4.04
C PHE A 58 14.12 14.31 -4.28
N TRP A 59 14.40 15.49 -4.86
CA TRP A 59 15.73 15.96 -5.28
C TRP A 59 16.33 15.25 -6.50
N ARG A 60 15.61 14.31 -7.10
CA ARG A 60 15.96 13.72 -8.41
C ARG A 60 14.91 14.06 -9.47
N ASP A 61 13.65 13.86 -9.13
CA ASP A 61 12.53 13.99 -10.05
C ASP A 61 11.82 15.36 -9.87
N PHE A 62 11.89 15.95 -8.68
CA PHE A 62 11.39 17.31 -8.39
C PHE A 62 12.14 17.94 -7.20
N THR A 63 12.12 19.26 -7.07
CA THR A 63 12.88 20.00 -6.02
C THR A 63 12.08 20.99 -5.19
N SER A 64 10.81 21.23 -5.55
CA SER A 64 9.93 22.18 -4.88
C SER A 64 8.54 21.60 -4.66
N GLU A 65 7.85 22.11 -3.63
CA GLU A 65 6.47 21.71 -3.34
C GLU A 65 5.51 22.09 -4.48
N SER A 66 5.72 23.22 -5.16
CA SER A 66 4.87 23.63 -6.28
C SER A 66 4.87 22.64 -7.44
N GLU A 67 6.01 21.97 -7.70
CA GLU A 67 6.09 20.95 -8.75
C GLU A 67 5.20 19.75 -8.42
N ILE A 68 5.30 19.21 -7.20
CA ILE A 68 4.51 18.04 -6.80
C ILE A 68 3.02 18.37 -6.63
N LEU A 69 2.68 19.57 -6.13
CA LEU A 69 1.29 20.01 -6.04
C LEU A 69 0.64 20.14 -7.42
N SER A 70 1.39 20.56 -8.44
CA SER A 70 0.89 20.64 -9.81
C SER A 70 0.55 19.24 -10.35
N VAL A 71 1.41 18.25 -10.08
CA VAL A 71 1.14 16.85 -10.45
C VAL A 71 -0.11 16.32 -9.75
N TRP A 72 -0.25 16.55 -8.44
CA TRP A 72 -1.44 16.13 -7.70
C TRP A 72 -2.72 16.82 -8.17
N GLU A 73 -2.64 18.07 -8.60
CA GLU A 73 -3.79 18.76 -9.17
C GLU A 73 -4.21 18.15 -10.50
N GLU A 74 -3.26 17.78 -11.36
CA GLU A 74 -3.56 17.04 -12.60
C GLU A 74 -4.16 15.65 -12.30
N GLU A 75 -3.63 14.94 -11.29
CA GLU A 75 -4.16 13.66 -10.85
C GLU A 75 -5.64 13.77 -10.46
N LYS A 76 -6.04 14.76 -9.66
CA LYS A 76 -7.43 14.95 -9.20
C LYS A 76 -8.47 14.96 -10.33
N HIS A 77 -8.12 15.55 -11.47
CA HIS A 77 -9.05 15.72 -12.58
C HIS A 77 -9.20 14.47 -13.46
N ASN A 78 -8.34 13.46 -13.28
CA ASN A 78 -8.34 12.25 -14.11
C ASN A 78 -8.17 10.98 -13.27
N TYR A 79 -9.25 10.20 -13.14
CA TYR A 79 -9.27 8.93 -12.43
C TYR A 79 -8.44 7.82 -13.10
N GLU A 80 -8.05 7.99 -14.37
CA GLU A 80 -7.25 7.02 -15.12
C GLU A 80 -5.75 7.23 -14.97
N VAL A 81 -5.30 8.37 -14.42
CA VAL A 81 -3.88 8.65 -14.19
C VAL A 81 -3.42 7.95 -12.91
N SER A 82 -2.27 7.26 -13.00
CA SER A 82 -1.60 6.69 -11.83
C SER A 82 -1.24 7.78 -10.84
N ARG A 83 -1.67 7.62 -9.58
CA ARG A 83 -1.29 8.53 -8.50
C ARG A 83 0.17 8.41 -8.18
N THR A 84 0.75 9.42 -7.56
CA THR A 84 2.16 9.42 -7.19
C THR A 84 2.40 8.88 -5.78
N VAL A 85 3.53 8.21 -5.58
CA VAL A 85 4.12 7.94 -4.26
C VAL A 85 5.48 8.62 -4.22
N VAL A 86 5.76 9.33 -3.13
CA VAL A 86 7.00 10.11 -3.03
C VAL A 86 7.99 9.39 -2.13
N CYS A 87 9.23 9.27 -2.59
CA CYS A 87 10.35 8.73 -1.84
C CYS A 87 11.33 9.87 -1.50
N GLY A 88 11.57 10.10 -0.21
CA GLY A 88 12.61 11.00 0.26
C GLY A 88 13.73 10.22 0.95
N LEU A 89 14.87 10.13 0.29
CA LEU A 89 16.06 9.42 0.79
C LEU A 89 16.80 10.22 1.86
N SER A 90 17.59 9.51 2.66
CA SER A 90 18.31 10.03 3.83
C SER A 90 19.12 11.30 3.53
N GLY A 91 19.80 11.32 2.39
CA GLY A 91 20.65 12.45 1.97
C GLY A 91 19.91 13.78 1.77
N ASN A 92 18.59 13.73 1.55
CA ASN A 92 17.77 14.89 1.21
C ASN A 92 16.79 15.28 2.31
N LEU A 93 16.83 14.63 3.49
CA LEU A 93 15.88 14.84 4.58
C LEU A 93 15.70 16.32 4.93
N ARG A 94 16.79 17.05 5.19
CA ARG A 94 16.73 18.46 5.56
C ARG A 94 16.05 19.31 4.48
N LEU A 95 16.40 19.07 3.22
CA LEU A 95 15.83 19.81 2.10
C LEU A 95 14.33 19.54 1.95
N ALA A 96 13.88 18.30 2.23
CA ALA A 96 12.47 17.96 2.22
C ALA A 96 11.72 18.73 3.32
N LEU A 97 12.23 18.71 4.54
CA LEU A 97 11.62 19.40 5.69
C LEU A 97 11.54 20.92 5.51
N ASP A 98 12.54 21.52 4.88
CA ASP A 98 12.60 22.97 4.65
C ASP A 98 11.65 23.42 3.52
N ARG A 99 11.29 22.53 2.59
CA ARG A 99 10.63 22.88 1.32
C ARG A 99 9.24 22.30 1.14
N ILE A 100 8.88 21.29 1.91
CA ILE A 100 7.65 20.52 1.74
C ILE A 100 6.81 20.66 3.01
N THR A 101 5.54 20.97 2.83
CA THR A 101 4.56 21.02 3.92
C THR A 101 3.53 19.91 3.82
N HIS A 102 3.23 19.43 2.60
CA HIS A 102 2.26 18.35 2.37
C HIS A 102 2.96 17.00 2.18
N TYR A 103 2.71 16.06 3.10
CA TYR A 103 3.38 14.75 3.13
C TYR A 103 2.49 13.57 2.72
N GLY A 104 1.30 13.82 2.15
CA GLY A 104 0.41 12.75 1.68
C GLY A 104 1.10 11.83 0.67
N GLY A 105 1.23 10.54 1.02
CA GLY A 105 1.89 9.53 0.19
C GLY A 105 3.42 9.61 0.19
N TRP A 106 4.03 10.29 1.16
CA TRP A 106 5.48 10.33 1.32
C TRP A 106 6.01 9.15 2.13
N ILE A 107 7.14 8.62 1.71
CA ILE A 107 7.96 7.66 2.44
C ILE A 107 9.33 8.31 2.65
N LEU A 108 9.68 8.58 3.91
CA LEU A 108 10.83 9.40 4.29
C LEU A 108 11.85 8.61 5.09
N ALA A 109 13.09 8.62 4.63
CA ALA A 109 14.23 8.04 5.30
C ALA A 109 14.83 8.99 6.37
N ILE A 110 15.02 8.48 7.58
CA ILE A 110 15.64 9.20 8.70
C ILE A 110 16.78 8.35 9.31
N PRO A 111 18.05 8.65 8.96
CA PRO A 111 19.18 7.87 9.44
C PRO A 111 19.66 8.35 10.83
N ILE A 112 19.13 7.76 11.89
CA ILE A 112 19.45 8.13 13.28
C ILE A 112 20.95 7.91 13.55
N GLY A 113 21.61 8.86 14.20
CA GLY A 113 23.02 8.80 14.53
C GLY A 113 23.95 9.20 13.38
N ALA A 114 23.44 9.32 12.15
CA ALA A 114 24.23 9.73 11.00
C ALA A 114 24.40 11.27 10.90
N MET A 115 25.41 11.69 10.16
CA MET A 115 25.62 13.09 9.79
C MET A 115 25.11 13.33 8.37
N VAL A 116 24.00 14.07 8.24
CA VAL A 116 23.39 14.42 6.96
C VAL A 116 23.55 15.91 6.72
N LEU A 117 24.22 16.30 5.63
CA LEU A 117 24.48 17.71 5.27
C LEU A 117 25.04 18.55 6.43
N GLY A 118 25.92 17.96 7.23
CA GLY A 118 26.57 18.62 8.36
C GLY A 118 25.75 18.65 9.67
N VAL A 119 24.58 18.01 9.71
CA VAL A 119 23.73 17.92 10.90
C VAL A 119 23.69 16.49 11.41
N GLN A 120 23.93 16.31 12.70
CA GLN A 120 23.73 15.01 13.36
C GLN A 120 22.24 14.75 13.53
N VAL A 121 21.74 13.69 12.90
CA VAL A 121 20.36 13.23 13.04
C VAL A 121 20.26 12.48 14.36
N SER A 122 19.36 12.89 15.24
CA SER A 122 19.16 12.24 16.55
C SER A 122 17.70 11.81 16.73
N GLU A 123 17.40 11.09 17.81
CA GLU A 123 16.01 10.76 18.18
C GLU A 123 15.14 12.02 18.30
N LYS A 124 15.72 13.12 18.79
CA LYS A 124 15.01 14.41 18.83
C LYS A 124 14.63 14.90 17.44
N THR A 125 15.51 14.72 16.45
CA THR A 125 15.20 15.05 15.04
C THR A 125 14.02 14.23 14.55
N LEU A 126 13.97 12.93 14.87
CA LEU A 126 12.85 12.08 14.51
C LEU A 126 11.56 12.53 15.19
N GLU A 127 11.59 12.90 16.47
CA GLU A 127 10.44 13.48 17.18
C GLU A 127 9.95 14.77 16.51
N ASP A 128 10.87 15.71 16.22
CA ASP A 128 10.56 16.99 15.58
C ASP A 128 9.92 16.77 14.20
N VAL A 129 10.45 15.84 13.40
CA VAL A 129 9.91 15.49 12.08
C VAL A 129 8.54 14.82 12.19
N THR A 130 8.39 13.90 13.14
CA THR A 130 7.12 13.20 13.39
C THR A 130 6.02 14.21 13.72
N VAL A 131 6.30 15.15 14.64
CA VAL A 131 5.36 16.21 15.02
C VAL A 131 5.06 17.12 13.83
N HIS A 132 6.07 17.49 13.04
CA HIS A 132 5.87 18.31 11.86
C HIS A 132 4.94 17.65 10.84
N ILE A 133 5.19 16.38 10.51
CA ILE A 133 4.36 15.62 9.55
C ILE A 133 2.97 15.39 10.10
N GLN A 134 2.83 15.04 11.38
CA GLN A 134 1.54 14.82 12.02
C GLN A 134 0.67 16.08 12.00
N ASN A 135 1.25 17.26 12.27
CA ASN A 135 0.51 18.52 12.24
C ASN A 135 -0.01 18.87 10.83
N ASN A 136 0.70 18.46 9.78
CA ASN A 136 0.32 18.77 8.40
C ASN A 136 -0.54 17.68 7.73
N SER A 137 -0.43 16.42 8.16
CA SER A 137 -1.04 15.26 7.50
C SER A 137 -2.08 14.53 8.37
N GLY A 138 -2.24 14.92 9.64
CA GLY A 138 -3.19 14.34 10.58
C GLY A 138 -2.76 12.99 11.18
N ASN A 139 -1.98 12.18 10.46
CA ASN A 139 -1.40 10.93 10.96
C ASN A 139 -0.02 10.67 10.32
N CYS A 140 0.75 9.77 10.92
CA CYS A 140 2.06 9.36 10.43
C CYS A 140 2.37 7.93 10.91
N GLY A 141 2.91 7.11 10.02
CA GLY A 141 3.49 5.81 10.36
C GLY A 141 4.99 5.93 10.62
N ILE A 142 5.51 5.15 11.56
CA ILE A 142 6.95 5.04 11.83
C ILE A 142 7.34 3.57 11.71
N LEU A 143 8.22 3.27 10.76
CA LEU A 143 8.91 2.01 10.59
C LEU A 143 10.31 2.14 11.22
N ARG A 144 10.49 1.57 12.42
CA ARG A 144 11.78 1.59 13.12
C ARG A 144 12.59 0.33 12.83
N ILE A 145 13.84 0.52 12.45
CA ILE A 145 14.82 -0.52 12.15
C ILE A 145 15.82 -0.53 13.30
N THR A 146 15.65 -1.49 14.20
CA THR A 146 16.58 -1.66 15.35
C THR A 146 17.78 -2.52 14.93
N SER A 147 17.56 -3.45 14.01
CA SER A 147 18.59 -4.26 13.37
C SER A 147 18.07 -4.77 12.01
N PRO A 148 18.94 -5.32 11.14
CA PRO A 148 18.52 -5.85 9.83
C PRO A 148 17.45 -6.96 9.90
N SER A 149 17.27 -7.55 11.09
CA SER A 149 16.30 -8.63 11.37
C SER A 149 15.20 -8.22 12.34
N SER A 150 15.16 -6.94 12.77
CA SER A 150 14.17 -6.44 13.73
C SER A 150 13.66 -5.08 13.27
N ILE A 151 12.47 -5.13 12.68
CA ILE A 151 11.76 -3.98 12.14
C ILE A 151 10.40 -3.92 12.82
N THR A 152 10.02 -2.76 13.32
CA THR A 152 8.71 -2.54 13.94
C THR A 152 7.97 -1.40 13.26
N PHE A 153 6.66 -1.56 13.06
CA PHE A 153 5.81 -0.51 12.51
C PHE A 153 4.77 -0.07 13.53
N THR A 154 4.64 1.24 13.70
CA THR A 154 3.66 1.86 14.58
C THR A 154 3.01 3.04 13.88
N LEU A 155 1.71 3.21 14.07
CA LEU A 155 0.97 4.38 13.62
C LEU A 155 0.78 5.34 14.81
N MET A 156 1.00 6.63 14.61
CA MET A 156 0.93 7.63 15.69
C MET A 156 -0.49 7.78 16.25
N ASN A 157 -1.49 7.78 15.38
CA ASN A 157 -2.90 7.72 15.77
C ASN A 157 -3.47 6.36 15.39
N HIS A 158 -4.27 5.74 16.28
CA HIS A 158 -4.93 4.48 15.96
C HIS A 158 -5.79 4.59 14.70
N ASN A 159 -5.58 3.68 13.74
CA ASN A 159 -6.51 3.50 12.64
C ASN A 159 -7.64 2.56 13.13
N ASN A 160 -8.89 2.94 12.87
CA ASN A 160 -10.05 2.07 13.14
C ASN A 160 -10.28 1.07 12.00
N SER A 161 -9.39 0.99 11.01
CA SER A 161 -9.49 0.03 9.92
C SER A 161 -9.45 -1.42 10.41
N SER A 162 -10.27 -2.26 9.80
CA SER A 162 -10.32 -3.70 10.03
C SER A 162 -9.02 -4.42 9.60
N LEU A 163 -8.29 -3.80 8.65
CA LEU A 163 -7.15 -4.35 7.92
C LEU A 163 -7.49 -5.64 7.16
N ASP A 164 -8.77 -5.90 6.89
CA ASP A 164 -9.21 -7.17 6.31
C ASP A 164 -8.76 -7.33 4.85
N VAL A 165 -8.69 -6.23 4.09
CA VAL A 165 -8.14 -6.22 2.73
C VAL A 165 -6.68 -6.66 2.75
N GLU A 166 -5.87 -6.02 3.59
CA GLU A 166 -4.44 -6.23 3.67
C GLU A 166 -4.11 -7.62 4.20
N LYS A 167 -4.81 -8.08 5.24
CA LYS A 167 -4.71 -9.47 5.73
C LYS A 167 -5.07 -10.48 4.65
N LYS A 168 -6.12 -10.22 3.85
CA LYS A 168 -6.53 -11.10 2.74
C LYS A 168 -5.45 -11.17 1.66
N ILE A 169 -4.87 -10.03 1.29
CA ILE A 169 -3.75 -9.95 0.33
C ILE A 169 -2.56 -10.77 0.83
N VAL A 170 -2.10 -10.53 2.06
CA VAL A 170 -0.97 -11.26 2.66
C VAL A 170 -1.23 -12.77 2.70
N ASN A 171 -2.41 -13.19 3.16
CA ASN A 171 -2.76 -14.61 3.22
C ASN A 171 -2.77 -15.26 1.84
N LYS A 172 -3.31 -14.58 0.83
CA LYS A 172 -3.38 -15.11 -0.54
C LYS A 172 -1.99 -15.29 -1.15
N ILE A 173 -1.09 -14.34 -0.91
CA ILE A 173 0.33 -14.43 -1.28
C ILE A 173 0.97 -15.66 -0.63
N LEU A 174 0.87 -15.80 0.70
CA LEU A 174 1.49 -16.90 1.43
C LEU A 174 0.98 -18.27 0.98
N ILE A 175 -0.32 -18.39 0.69
CA ILE A 175 -0.95 -19.63 0.21
C ILE A 175 -0.50 -19.95 -1.21
N ARG A 176 -0.64 -19.01 -2.17
CA ARG A 176 -0.24 -19.22 -3.57
C ARG A 176 1.25 -19.52 -3.70
N LYS A 177 2.07 -18.84 -2.90
CA LYS A 177 3.52 -19.09 -2.81
C LYS A 177 3.82 -20.51 -2.40
N ARG A 178 3.26 -20.96 -1.28
CA ARG A 178 3.47 -22.32 -0.78
C ARG A 178 3.06 -23.37 -1.80
N GLN A 179 1.87 -23.23 -2.38
CA GLN A 179 1.33 -24.19 -3.36
C GLN A 179 2.19 -24.27 -4.63
N SER A 180 2.63 -23.13 -5.16
CA SER A 180 3.40 -23.06 -6.40
C SER A 180 4.81 -23.62 -6.20
N LEU A 181 5.50 -23.23 -5.12
CA LEU A 181 6.82 -23.75 -4.80
C LEU A 181 6.79 -25.25 -4.53
N GLU A 182 5.79 -25.74 -3.80
CA GLU A 182 5.65 -27.18 -3.56
C GLU A 182 5.40 -27.96 -4.86
N ARG A 183 4.59 -27.42 -5.77
CA ARG A 183 4.36 -28.02 -7.09
C ARG A 183 5.66 -28.09 -7.90
N ILE A 184 6.43 -27.00 -7.96
CA ILE A 184 7.71 -26.95 -8.67
C ILE A 184 8.71 -27.94 -8.05
N ARG A 185 8.86 -27.95 -6.72
CA ARG A 185 9.71 -28.91 -6.02
C ARG A 185 9.34 -30.35 -6.36
N ARG A 186 8.05 -30.70 -6.33
CA ARG A 186 7.60 -32.06 -6.69
C ARG A 186 7.94 -32.43 -8.14
N LEU A 187 7.81 -31.49 -9.08
CA LEU A 187 8.17 -31.70 -10.48
C LEU A 187 9.68 -31.90 -10.66
N LEU A 188 10.49 -31.02 -10.06
CA LEU A 188 11.96 -31.11 -10.12
C LEU A 188 12.46 -32.40 -9.47
N THR A 189 11.97 -32.73 -8.27
CA THR A 189 12.32 -33.99 -7.60
C THR A 189 11.94 -35.20 -8.44
N LYS A 190 10.80 -35.19 -9.14
CA LYS A 190 10.41 -36.28 -10.04
C LYS A 190 11.36 -36.39 -11.23
N SER A 191 11.78 -35.26 -11.82
CA SER A 191 12.71 -35.23 -12.96
C SER A 191 14.14 -35.64 -12.58
N LEU A 192 14.55 -35.41 -11.33
CA LEU A 192 15.87 -35.79 -10.81
C LEU A 192 15.94 -37.24 -10.30
N ARG A 193 14.82 -37.99 -10.31
CA ARG A 193 14.84 -39.41 -9.93
C ARG A 193 15.60 -40.22 -10.98
N GLY A 194 16.62 -40.95 -10.54
CA GLY A 194 17.41 -41.85 -11.38
C GLY A 194 18.59 -41.19 -12.09
N THR A 195 18.82 -39.89 -11.89
CA THR A 195 20.07 -39.24 -12.30
C THR A 195 21.15 -39.48 -11.24
N ASN A 196 22.34 -39.97 -11.65
CA ASN A 196 23.51 -40.17 -10.78
C ASN A 196 24.17 -38.82 -10.44
N VAL A 197 23.43 -37.94 -9.80
CA VAL A 197 23.85 -36.58 -9.46
C VAL A 197 24.06 -36.50 -7.94
N SER A 198 25.07 -35.76 -7.50
CA SER A 198 25.35 -35.60 -6.07
C SER A 198 24.20 -34.90 -5.36
N GLU A 199 23.99 -35.24 -4.08
CA GLU A 199 22.95 -34.65 -3.24
C GLU A 199 23.07 -33.12 -3.15
N HIS A 200 24.29 -32.58 -3.19
CA HIS A 200 24.53 -31.14 -3.22
C HIS A 200 23.92 -30.48 -4.45
N ILE A 201 24.04 -31.08 -5.64
CA ILE A 201 23.47 -30.51 -6.86
C ILE A 201 21.95 -30.61 -6.84
N VAL A 202 21.39 -31.71 -6.32
CA VAL A 202 19.94 -31.85 -6.11
C VAL A 202 19.41 -30.74 -5.18
N ASN A 203 20.10 -30.49 -4.07
CA ASN A 203 19.71 -29.43 -3.13
C ASN A 203 19.83 -28.03 -3.75
N ALA A 204 20.86 -27.78 -4.56
CA ALA A 204 21.00 -26.51 -5.27
C ALA A 204 19.87 -26.29 -6.29
N VAL A 205 19.46 -27.32 -7.03
CA VAL A 205 18.33 -27.24 -7.99
C VAL A 205 16.99 -27.03 -7.27
N LEU A 206 16.85 -27.51 -6.04
CA LEU A 206 15.63 -27.35 -5.24
C LEU A 206 15.62 -26.06 -4.39
N LYS A 207 16.69 -25.27 -4.44
CA LYS A 207 16.77 -23.94 -3.85
C LYS A 207 16.07 -22.95 -4.77
N LEU A 208 14.82 -22.63 -4.42
CA LEU A 208 13.90 -21.81 -5.22
C LEU A 208 13.68 -20.44 -4.59
N ASP A 209 14.74 -19.84 -4.03
CA ASP A 209 14.64 -18.58 -3.29
C ASP A 209 14.28 -17.43 -4.24
N ASP A 210 14.94 -17.36 -5.40
CA ASP A 210 14.66 -16.35 -6.44
C ASP A 210 13.23 -16.51 -7.01
N GLU A 211 12.79 -17.75 -7.27
CA GLU A 211 11.41 -18.00 -7.70
C GLU A 211 10.40 -17.64 -6.60
N SER A 212 10.75 -17.85 -5.34
CA SER A 212 9.91 -17.49 -4.20
C SER A 212 9.72 -15.98 -4.12
N GLU A 213 10.79 -15.20 -4.28
CA GLU A 213 10.70 -13.74 -4.31
C GLU A 213 9.89 -13.25 -5.50
N LYS A 214 10.19 -13.74 -6.71
CA LYS A 214 9.49 -13.33 -7.93
C LYS A 214 8.00 -13.63 -7.87
N LEU A 215 7.63 -14.84 -7.46
CA LEU A 215 6.23 -15.22 -7.34
C LEU A 215 5.51 -14.44 -6.23
N THR A 216 6.22 -14.06 -5.17
CA THR A 216 5.67 -13.17 -4.15
C THR A 216 5.36 -11.80 -4.73
N GLN A 217 6.29 -11.23 -5.51
CA GLN A 217 6.08 -9.96 -6.20
C GLN A 217 4.90 -10.02 -7.18
N ASP A 218 4.87 -11.01 -8.07
CA ASP A 218 3.83 -11.14 -9.09
C ASP A 218 2.42 -11.26 -8.46
N VAL A 219 2.28 -12.09 -7.43
CA VAL A 219 0.99 -12.26 -6.73
C VAL A 219 0.62 -11.00 -5.96
N PHE A 220 1.60 -10.34 -5.32
CA PHE A 220 1.34 -9.09 -4.60
C PHE A 220 0.82 -8.01 -5.56
N GLU A 221 1.48 -7.82 -6.71
CA GLU A 221 1.05 -6.85 -7.72
C GLU A 221 -0.34 -7.16 -8.28
N GLU A 222 -0.63 -8.44 -8.58
CA GLU A 222 -1.95 -8.87 -9.04
C GLU A 222 -3.04 -8.49 -8.03
N GLU A 223 -2.84 -8.79 -6.74
CA GLU A 223 -3.85 -8.52 -5.72
C GLU A 223 -4.07 -7.03 -5.46
N ILE A 224 -3.00 -6.24 -5.42
CA ILE A 224 -3.13 -4.78 -5.25
C ILE A 224 -3.84 -4.18 -6.45
N ASN A 225 -3.47 -4.55 -7.68
CA ASN A 225 -4.13 -4.03 -8.87
C ASN A 225 -5.60 -4.46 -8.94
N ASN A 226 -5.94 -5.68 -8.55
CA ASN A 226 -7.33 -6.13 -8.48
C ASN A 226 -8.15 -5.27 -7.50
N TYR A 227 -7.59 -4.96 -6.32
CA TYR A 227 -8.24 -4.07 -5.35
C TYR A 227 -8.44 -2.66 -5.92
N VAL A 228 -7.39 -2.07 -6.51
CA VAL A 228 -7.44 -0.73 -7.12
C VAL A 228 -8.46 -0.66 -8.25
N HIS A 229 -8.53 -1.68 -9.10
CA HIS A 229 -9.52 -1.76 -10.18
C HIS A 229 -10.95 -1.92 -9.65
N ALA A 230 -11.16 -2.65 -8.57
CA ALA A 230 -12.45 -2.71 -7.90
C ALA A 230 -12.84 -1.33 -7.33
N ALA A 231 -11.91 -0.64 -6.69
CA ALA A 231 -12.14 0.70 -6.16
C ALA A 231 -12.42 1.73 -7.27
N ARG A 232 -11.72 1.68 -8.41
CA ARG A 232 -12.00 2.53 -9.58
C ARG A 232 -13.40 2.29 -10.15
N ARG A 233 -13.83 1.02 -10.22
CA ARG A 233 -15.21 0.67 -10.59
C ARG A 233 -16.21 1.22 -9.58
N ALA A 234 -15.90 1.17 -8.29
CA ALA A 234 -16.72 1.78 -7.25
C ALA A 234 -16.87 3.29 -7.47
N VAL A 235 -15.78 4.03 -7.70
CA VAL A 235 -15.82 5.47 -8.03
C VAL A 235 -16.75 5.74 -9.20
N THR A 236 -16.65 4.96 -10.28
CA THR A 236 -17.48 5.15 -11.48
C THR A 236 -18.97 4.94 -11.17
N LEU A 237 -19.30 3.89 -10.41
CA LEU A 237 -20.69 3.58 -10.04
C LEU A 237 -21.26 4.61 -9.07
N LEU A 238 -20.50 4.96 -8.03
CA LEU A 238 -20.91 5.90 -6.99
C LEU A 238 -21.06 7.32 -7.55
N SER A 239 -20.18 7.75 -8.46
CA SER A 239 -20.33 9.02 -9.18
C SER A 239 -21.64 9.08 -9.96
N ARG A 240 -22.02 7.99 -10.65
CA ARG A 240 -23.30 7.93 -11.38
C ARG A 240 -24.51 7.95 -10.44
N ILE A 241 -24.42 7.29 -9.29
CA ILE A 241 -25.47 7.33 -8.26
C ILE A 241 -25.63 8.73 -7.70
N ARG A 242 -24.53 9.42 -7.40
CA ARG A 242 -24.55 10.81 -6.92
C ARG A 242 -25.23 11.72 -7.94
N LEU A 243 -24.84 11.65 -9.22
CA LEU A 243 -25.47 12.42 -10.31
C LEU A 243 -26.97 12.10 -10.45
N ALA A 244 -27.36 10.82 -10.37
CA ALA A 244 -28.77 10.45 -10.43
C ALA A 244 -29.57 11.06 -9.27
N ARG A 245 -28.98 11.12 -8.07
CA ARG A 245 -29.60 11.77 -6.89
C ARG A 245 -29.73 13.27 -7.05
N GLU A 246 -28.72 13.93 -7.61
CA GLU A 246 -28.77 15.36 -7.94
C GLU A 246 -29.88 15.67 -8.96
N LEU A 247 -30.16 14.73 -9.87
CA LEU A 247 -31.27 14.81 -10.84
C LEU A 247 -32.63 14.39 -10.26
N GLY A 248 -32.72 14.09 -8.96
CA GLY A 248 -33.97 13.80 -8.25
C GLY A 248 -34.31 12.31 -8.08
N ALA A 249 -33.43 11.39 -8.47
CA ALA A 249 -33.64 9.96 -8.25
C ALA A 249 -33.34 9.56 -6.79
N SER A 250 -34.19 8.76 -6.15
CA SER A 250 -33.96 8.25 -4.78
C SER A 250 -33.05 7.01 -4.74
N THR A 251 -32.13 6.86 -5.69
CA THR A 251 -31.28 5.68 -5.81
C THR A 251 -30.25 5.63 -4.69
N THR A 252 -30.31 4.59 -3.86
CA THR A 252 -29.28 4.27 -2.87
C THR A 252 -28.81 2.84 -3.07
N LEU A 253 -27.51 2.62 -3.04
CA LEU A 253 -26.93 1.31 -3.23
C LEU A 253 -26.62 0.65 -1.87
N THR A 254 -26.83 -0.65 -1.77
CA THR A 254 -26.42 -1.44 -0.60
C THR A 254 -24.97 -1.87 -0.77
N GLU A 255 -24.27 -2.10 0.35
CA GLU A 255 -22.90 -2.61 0.37
C GLU A 255 -22.74 -3.90 -0.44
N ARG A 256 -23.66 -4.86 -0.26
CA ARG A 256 -23.66 -6.13 -1.02
C ARG A 256 -23.71 -5.91 -2.52
N ASN A 257 -24.62 -5.04 -2.98
CA ASN A 257 -24.77 -4.78 -4.40
C ASN A 257 -23.54 -4.05 -4.96
N LEU A 258 -22.86 -3.23 -4.16
CA LEU A 258 -21.60 -2.59 -4.55
C LEU A 258 -20.53 -3.64 -4.81
N TYR A 259 -20.27 -4.48 -3.82
CA TYR A 259 -19.21 -5.49 -3.88
C TYR A 259 -19.43 -6.50 -5.02
N GLU A 260 -20.68 -6.89 -5.26
CA GLU A 260 -21.04 -7.74 -6.40
C GLU A 260 -20.77 -7.03 -7.74
N ALA A 261 -21.16 -5.75 -7.87
CA ALA A 261 -20.96 -4.99 -9.10
C ALA A 261 -19.48 -4.68 -9.40
N ILE A 262 -18.68 -4.43 -8.36
CA ILE A 262 -17.24 -4.18 -8.51
C ILE A 262 -16.42 -5.46 -8.48
N GLY A 263 -17.04 -6.64 -8.32
CA GLY A 263 -16.36 -7.93 -8.32
C GLY A 263 -15.23 -8.01 -7.28
N TRP A 264 -15.47 -7.53 -6.06
CA TRP A 264 -14.54 -7.60 -4.94
C TRP A 264 -15.26 -8.10 -3.69
N ASP A 265 -14.59 -8.95 -2.92
CA ASP A 265 -15.19 -9.75 -1.86
C ASP A 265 -14.39 -9.68 -0.54
N GLY A 266 -13.70 -8.56 -0.29
CA GLY A 266 -12.90 -8.38 0.93
C GLY A 266 -12.95 -6.95 1.48
N GLY A 267 -12.82 -6.82 2.80
CA GLY A 267 -12.83 -5.53 3.49
C GLY A 267 -14.20 -5.01 3.84
N GLU A 268 -14.24 -4.05 4.76
CA GLU A 268 -15.45 -3.28 5.06
C GLU A 268 -15.64 -2.16 4.04
N LEU A 269 -16.88 -1.81 3.73
CA LEU A 269 -17.18 -0.66 2.86
C LEU A 269 -16.48 0.63 3.33
N THR A 270 -16.38 0.84 4.63
CA THR A 270 -15.67 1.97 5.24
C THR A 270 -14.22 2.00 4.75
N ASP A 271 -13.49 0.89 4.78
CA ASP A 271 -12.11 0.81 4.30
C ASP A 271 -12.02 1.16 2.80
N LEU A 272 -12.95 0.66 1.97
CA LEU A 272 -13.03 1.00 0.56
C LEU A 272 -13.24 2.51 0.33
N ILE A 273 -14.12 3.15 1.09
CA ILE A 273 -14.37 4.60 0.99
C ILE A 273 -13.15 5.40 1.45
N HIS A 274 -12.45 4.98 2.51
CA HIS A 274 -11.21 5.63 2.94
C HIS A 274 -10.12 5.52 1.86
N PHE A 275 -9.95 4.35 1.26
CA PHE A 275 -9.03 4.17 0.14
C PHE A 275 -9.40 5.08 -1.04
N ILE A 276 -10.70 5.15 -1.41
CA ILE A 276 -11.16 6.03 -2.49
C ILE A 276 -10.88 7.50 -2.18
N ARG A 277 -11.11 7.93 -0.95
CA ARG A 277 -10.85 9.30 -0.51
C ARG A 277 -9.36 9.63 -0.53
N ALA A 278 -8.51 8.68 -0.14
CA ALA A 278 -7.07 8.84 -0.21
C ALA A 278 -6.57 8.91 -1.66
N GLU A 279 -7.07 8.03 -2.53
CA GLU A 279 -6.56 7.88 -3.90
C GLU A 279 -7.13 8.94 -4.86
N TRP A 280 -8.41 9.30 -4.71
CA TRP A 280 -9.14 10.15 -5.66
C TRP A 280 -9.74 11.42 -5.03
N HIS A 281 -9.52 11.67 -3.73
CA HIS A 281 -10.06 12.84 -3.02
C HIS A 281 -11.60 12.97 -3.06
N GLU A 282 -12.28 11.87 -3.33
CA GLU A 282 -13.73 11.78 -3.35
C GLU A 282 -14.26 11.08 -2.10
N ASP A 283 -15.29 11.63 -1.49
CA ASP A 283 -15.97 11.03 -0.34
C ASP A 283 -17.37 10.59 -0.74
N PHE A 284 -17.58 9.29 -0.93
CA PHE A 284 -18.88 8.69 -1.26
C PHE A 284 -19.61 8.08 -0.07
N SER A 285 -19.26 8.45 1.17
CA SER A 285 -19.99 7.98 2.36
C SER A 285 -21.49 8.31 2.30
N ASP A 286 -21.86 9.37 1.59
CA ASP A 286 -23.25 9.79 1.40
C ASP A 286 -24.06 8.89 0.45
N CYS A 287 -23.38 8.14 -0.42
CA CYS A 287 -24.00 7.36 -1.51
C CYS A 287 -24.35 5.93 -1.14
N VAL A 288 -23.88 5.43 0.01
CA VAL A 288 -24.06 4.05 0.43
C VAL A 288 -24.70 3.99 1.82
N LYS A 289 -25.76 3.19 1.96
CA LYS A 289 -26.41 2.98 3.25
C LYS A 289 -25.76 1.82 4.00
N LEU A 290 -25.28 2.09 5.21
CA LEU A 290 -24.86 1.08 6.17
C LEU A 290 -26.12 0.37 6.73
N GLY A 291 -26.30 -0.92 6.43
CA GLY A 291 -27.31 -1.77 7.07
C GLY A 291 -28.32 -2.48 6.16
N THR A 292 -28.83 -3.60 6.68
CA THR A 292 -29.71 -4.59 6.02
C THR A 292 -31.12 -4.10 5.70
N LEU A 293 -31.58 -2.99 6.32
CA LEU A 293 -32.97 -2.54 6.22
C LEU A 293 -33.32 -1.83 4.90
N SER A 294 -32.32 -1.44 4.09
CA SER A 294 -32.57 -0.79 2.79
C SER A 294 -32.56 -1.75 1.60
N GLY A 295 -32.25 -3.03 1.81
CA GLY A 295 -32.15 -4.03 0.74
C GLY A 295 -33.49 -4.49 0.17
N LEU A 296 -34.60 -4.33 0.91
CA LEU A 296 -35.92 -4.76 0.46
C LEU A 296 -36.47 -3.89 -0.68
N GLY A 297 -36.25 -2.58 -0.65
CA GLY A 297 -36.72 -1.67 -1.71
C GLY A 297 -35.96 -1.87 -3.03
N ALA A 298 -34.62 -1.95 -2.96
CA ALA A 298 -33.77 -2.14 -4.14
C ALA A 298 -33.91 -3.54 -4.76
N TRP A 299 -34.20 -4.58 -3.96
CA TRP A 299 -34.46 -5.92 -4.47
C TRP A 299 -35.79 -5.99 -5.23
N VAL A 300 -36.83 -5.33 -4.70
CA VAL A 300 -38.13 -5.19 -5.38
C VAL A 300 -37.93 -4.47 -6.72
N ASP A 301 -37.24 -3.33 -6.75
CA ASP A 301 -37.00 -2.60 -8.01
C ASP A 301 -36.18 -3.42 -9.03
N SER A 302 -35.24 -4.25 -8.58
CA SER A 302 -34.45 -5.12 -9.49
C SER A 302 -35.26 -6.25 -10.13
N MET A 303 -36.36 -6.69 -9.49
CA MET A 303 -37.25 -7.71 -10.05
C MET A 303 -38.30 -7.15 -11.01
N TRP A 304 -38.55 -5.83 -10.98
CA TRP A 304 -39.60 -5.20 -11.78
C TRP A 304 -39.08 -4.38 -12.97
N GLY A 305 -37.79 -4.48 -13.29
CA GLY A 305 -37.16 -4.04 -14.54
C GLY A 305 -37.92 -2.94 -15.29
N THR A 306 -37.70 -1.69 -14.90
CA THR A 306 -38.10 -0.54 -15.71
C THR A 306 -37.01 -0.18 -16.70
#